data_AF-A0A7C3AJ98-F1
#
_entry.id   AF-A0A7C3AJ98-F1
#
_cell.length_a   1.000
_cell.length_b   1.000
_cell.length_c   1.000
_cell.angle_alpha   90.00
_cell.angle_beta   90.00
_cell.angle_gamma   90.00
#
_symmetry.space_group_name_H-M   'P 1'
#
loop_
_entity.id
_entity.type
_entity.pdbx_description
1 polymer ?
#
loop_
_entity_poly.entity_id
_entity_poly.type
_entity_poly.pdbx_seq_one_letter_code
_entity_poly.pdbx_strand_id
1 'polypeptide(L)'
;MARKKKTSKSSRSYTDQLVKAAAHPTRQIILKNLKSQELSTVELEELTGENRYNLYHHLAQLQDAGLVDFHMQEGRIKRYFLKKDTETRETFFQLDRDDLEEPDLFDRVLDTLSKAFGETIPDAEEVQNITFMLRYEDEREK
;
A
#
# COMPACT_ATOMS: atom_id res chain seq x y z
N MET A 1 -20.09 -35.35 -11.50
CA MET A 1 -19.09 -34.34 -11.93
C MET A 1 -18.60 -33.60 -10.70
N ALA A 2 -17.35 -33.83 -10.28
CA ALA A 2 -16.79 -33.26 -9.06
C ALA A 2 -16.25 -31.84 -9.32
N ARG A 3 -16.81 -30.85 -8.62
CA ARG A 3 -16.38 -29.45 -8.65
C ARG A 3 -14.98 -29.36 -8.02
N LYS A 4 -13.95 -29.14 -8.85
CA LYS A 4 -12.55 -29.00 -8.44
C LYS A 4 -12.43 -27.83 -7.46
N LYS A 5 -12.23 -28.11 -6.16
CA LYS A 5 -11.91 -27.09 -5.14
C LYS A 5 -10.63 -26.38 -5.59
N LYS A 6 -10.73 -25.09 -5.90
CA LYS A 6 -9.57 -24.21 -6.12
C LYS A 6 -8.76 -24.24 -4.82
N THR A 7 -7.62 -24.93 -4.85
CA THR A 7 -6.66 -24.94 -3.76
C THR A 7 -6.22 -23.51 -3.49
N SER A 8 -6.38 -23.05 -2.24
CA SER A 8 -5.87 -21.77 -1.76
C SER A 8 -4.36 -21.72 -2.01
N LYS A 9 -3.94 -20.99 -3.05
CA LYS A 9 -2.53 -20.61 -3.17
C LYS A 9 -2.23 -19.77 -1.93
N SER A 10 -1.51 -20.39 -1.01
CA SER A 10 -1.04 -19.92 0.30
C SER A 10 -1.29 -18.43 0.57
N SER A 11 -2.25 -18.12 1.45
CA SER A 11 -2.49 -16.76 1.94
C SER A 11 -1.22 -16.08 2.45
N ARG A 12 -0.24 -16.83 2.97
CA ARG A 12 1.08 -16.31 3.35
C ARG A 12 1.88 -15.77 2.16
N SER A 13 1.81 -16.41 1.00
CA SER A 13 2.53 -15.97 -0.21
C SER A 13 1.93 -14.68 -0.78
N TYR A 14 0.63 -14.45 -0.60
CA TYR A 14 -0.04 -13.24 -1.05
C TYR A 14 0.32 -12.05 -0.15
N THR A 15 0.26 -12.24 1.18
CA THR A 15 0.68 -11.22 2.14
C THR A 15 2.14 -10.82 1.96
N ASP A 16 3.04 -11.78 1.73
CA ASP A 16 4.47 -11.48 1.49
C ASP A 16 4.69 -10.68 0.19
N GLN A 17 3.95 -11.00 -0.87
CA GLN A 17 3.99 -10.23 -2.12
C GLN A 17 3.46 -8.80 -1.95
N LEU A 18 2.37 -8.63 -1.19
CA LEU A 18 1.78 -7.33 -0.94
C LEU A 18 2.69 -6.46 -0.04
N VAL A 19 3.23 -7.01 1.05
CA VAL A 19 4.22 -6.34 1.90
C VAL A 19 5.44 -5.91 1.07
N LYS A 20 5.99 -6.82 0.26
CA LYS A 20 7.14 -6.54 -0.60
C LYS A 20 6.85 -5.47 -1.67
N ALA A 21 5.63 -5.48 -2.22
CA ALA A 21 5.18 -4.44 -3.14
C ALA A 21 5.04 -3.09 -2.42
N ALA A 22 4.48 -3.03 -1.22
CA ALA A 22 4.28 -1.77 -0.52
C ALA A 22 5.57 -1.18 0.09
N ALA A 23 6.59 -1.99 0.41
CA ALA A 23 7.78 -1.55 1.15
C ALA A 23 8.82 -0.74 0.35
N HIS A 24 8.70 -0.64 -0.98
CA HIS A 24 9.70 0.08 -1.78
C HIS A 24 9.46 1.59 -1.74
N PRO A 25 10.50 2.43 -1.52
CA PRO A 25 10.34 3.87 -1.32
C PRO A 25 9.52 4.56 -2.41
N THR A 26 9.88 4.35 -3.68
CA THR A 26 9.11 4.90 -4.81
C THR A 26 7.65 4.45 -4.82
N ARG A 27 7.37 3.20 -4.47
CA ARG A 27 5.99 2.68 -4.44
C ARG A 27 5.19 3.25 -3.29
N GLN A 28 5.82 3.53 -2.15
CA GLN A 28 5.18 4.26 -1.06
C GLN A 28 4.79 5.68 -1.50
N ILE A 29 5.66 6.39 -2.23
CA ILE A 29 5.34 7.72 -2.77
C ILE A 29 4.13 7.63 -3.73
N ILE A 30 4.11 6.62 -4.62
CA ILE A 30 2.97 6.39 -5.53
C ILE A 30 1.69 6.14 -4.73
N LEU A 31 1.70 5.21 -3.77
CA LEU A 31 0.54 4.85 -2.96
C LEU A 31 0.03 6.04 -2.13
N LYS A 32 0.95 6.83 -1.54
CA LYS A 32 0.63 8.06 -0.80
C LYS A 32 -0.14 9.04 -1.67
N ASN A 33 0.38 9.35 -2.86
CA ASN A 33 -0.24 10.33 -3.74
C ASN A 33 -1.59 9.85 -4.31
N LEU A 34 -1.70 8.55 -4.64
CA LEU A 34 -2.94 7.95 -5.12
C LEU A 34 -4.05 7.88 -4.05
N LYS A 35 -3.71 8.07 -2.77
CA LYS A 35 -4.70 8.18 -1.67
C LYS A 35 -5.55 9.44 -1.80
N SER A 36 -4.97 10.53 -2.32
CA SER A 36 -5.61 11.84 -2.38
C SER A 36 -6.30 12.08 -3.73
N GLN A 37 -5.74 11.56 -4.83
CA GLN A 37 -6.29 11.76 -6.17
C GLN A 37 -5.79 10.68 -7.16
N GLU A 38 -6.50 10.52 -8.27
CA GLU A 38 -6.06 9.67 -9.36
C GLU A 38 -5.02 10.39 -10.22
N LEU A 39 -3.96 9.67 -10.65
CA LEU A 39 -2.81 10.27 -11.32
C LEU A 39 -2.43 9.51 -12.59
N SER A 40 -1.94 10.24 -13.58
CA SER A 40 -1.31 9.69 -14.78
C SER A 40 0.15 9.34 -14.52
N THR A 41 0.75 8.57 -15.44
CA THR A 41 2.18 8.25 -15.36
C THR A 41 3.07 9.50 -15.45
N VAL A 42 2.62 10.57 -16.11
CA VAL A 42 3.38 11.83 -16.21
C VAL A 42 3.39 12.58 -14.88
N GLU A 43 2.24 12.69 -14.21
CA GLU A 43 2.17 13.31 -12.88
C GLU A 43 2.96 12.48 -11.84
N LEU A 44 2.93 11.15 -11.94
CA LEU A 44 3.74 10.28 -11.08
C LEU A 44 5.25 10.41 -11.36
N GLU A 45 5.66 10.66 -12.60
CA GLU A 45 7.06 10.97 -12.97
C GLU A 45 7.54 12.24 -12.28
N GLU A 46 6.71 13.29 -12.27
CA GLU A 46 7.02 14.55 -11.57
C GLU A 46 7.11 14.38 -10.04
N LEU A 47 6.21 13.57 -9.44
CA LEU A 47 6.15 13.37 -7.99
C LEU A 47 7.25 12.44 -7.45
N THR A 48 7.66 11.45 -8.23
CA THR A 48 8.62 10.43 -7.80
C THR A 48 10.05 10.71 -8.27
N GLY A 49 10.23 11.52 -9.31
CA GLY A 49 11.53 11.72 -9.96
C GLY A 49 12.02 10.52 -10.78
N GLU A 50 11.19 9.48 -10.95
CA GLU A 50 11.52 8.28 -11.72
C GLU A 50 11.17 8.43 -13.19
N ASN A 51 11.98 7.81 -14.04
CA ASN A 51 11.64 7.73 -15.46
C ASN A 51 10.43 6.81 -15.72
N ARG A 52 9.79 6.98 -16.88
CA ARG A 52 8.62 6.19 -17.30
C ARG A 52 8.82 4.67 -17.28
N TYR A 53 10.01 4.17 -17.64
CA TYR A 53 10.28 2.73 -17.64
C TYR A 53 10.20 2.17 -16.22
N ASN A 54 10.87 2.80 -15.26
CA ASN A 54 10.83 2.42 -13.85
C ASN A 54 9.42 2.54 -13.27
N LEU A 55 8.70 3.60 -13.62
CA LEU A 55 7.31 3.76 -13.20
C LEU A 55 6.40 2.64 -13.69
N TYR A 56 6.54 2.20 -14.95
CA TYR A 56 5.75 1.06 -15.43
C TYR A 56 6.06 -0.22 -14.64
N HIS A 57 7.33 -0.44 -14.26
CA HIS A 57 7.69 -1.58 -13.41
C HIS A 57 7.07 -1.48 -12.01
N HIS A 58 7.11 -0.29 -11.41
CA HIS A 58 6.51 -0.06 -10.10
C HIS A 58 4.99 -0.21 -10.12
N LEU A 59 4.33 0.37 -11.11
CA LEU A 59 2.88 0.28 -11.29
C LEU A 59 2.45 -1.16 -11.57
N ALA A 60 3.18 -1.90 -12.41
CA ALA A 60 2.89 -3.32 -12.64
C ALA A 60 2.98 -4.15 -11.34
N GLN A 61 4.03 -3.94 -10.53
CA GLN A 61 4.17 -4.65 -9.24
C GLN A 61 3.05 -4.29 -8.25
N LEU A 62 2.61 -3.03 -8.22
CA LEU A 62 1.48 -2.60 -7.40
C LEU A 62 0.15 -3.17 -7.91
N GLN A 63 -0.04 -3.28 -9.23
CA GLN A 63 -1.22 -3.90 -9.83
C GLN A 63 -1.28 -5.41 -9.56
N ASP A 64 -0.14 -6.10 -9.71
CA ASP A 64 -0.02 -7.53 -9.42
C ASP A 64 -0.31 -7.84 -7.93
N ALA A 65 0.07 -6.91 -7.04
CA ALA A 65 -0.25 -6.98 -5.61
C ALA A 65 -1.69 -6.53 -5.27
N GLY A 66 -2.48 -6.12 -6.27
CA GLY A 66 -3.85 -5.67 -6.09
C GLY A 66 -4.01 -4.32 -5.37
N LEU A 67 -2.95 -3.52 -5.24
CA LEU A 67 -2.96 -2.26 -4.50
C LEU A 67 -3.44 -1.07 -5.36
N VAL A 68 -3.18 -1.12 -6.66
CA VAL A 68 -3.58 -0.08 -7.61
C VAL A 68 -4.26 -0.70 -8.83
N ASP A 69 -5.06 0.10 -9.51
CA ASP A 69 -5.56 -0.22 -10.84
C ASP A 69 -5.59 1.06 -11.69
N PHE A 70 -5.98 0.97 -12.96
CA PHE A 70 -6.16 2.13 -13.81
C PHE A 70 -7.44 2.07 -14.64
N HIS A 71 -7.94 3.24 -15.02
CA HIS A 71 -8.89 3.38 -16.12
C HIS A 71 -8.31 4.26 -17.22
N MET A 72 -8.89 4.18 -18.41
CA MET A 72 -8.53 5.07 -19.52
C MET A 72 -9.40 6.32 -19.45
N GLN A 73 -8.76 7.48 -19.35
CA GLN A 73 -9.41 8.77 -19.53
C GLN A 73 -9.33 9.20 -21.00
N GLU A 74 -10.15 10.18 -21.38
CA GLU A 74 -10.17 10.78 -22.73
C GLU A 74 -8.75 11.01 -23.26
N GLY A 75 -8.50 10.58 -24.51
CA GLY A 75 -7.16 10.64 -25.11
C GLY A 75 -6.24 9.44 -24.82
N ARG A 76 -6.77 8.32 -24.27
CA ARG A 76 -6.03 7.08 -23.99
C ARG A 76 -4.94 7.21 -22.92
N ILE A 77 -5.13 8.16 -22.01
CA ILE A 77 -4.24 8.34 -20.86
C ILE A 77 -4.72 7.42 -19.74
N LYS A 78 -3.80 6.64 -19.17
CA LYS A 78 -4.09 5.84 -17.97
C LYS A 78 -4.13 6.76 -16.75
N ARG A 79 -5.23 6.73 -16.01
CA ARG A 79 -5.35 7.32 -14.67
C ARG A 79 -5.35 6.18 -13.66
N TYR A 80 -4.32 6.15 -12.84
CA TYR A 80 -4.13 5.17 -11.78
C TYR A 80 -4.85 5.62 -10.53
N PHE A 81 -5.38 4.65 -9.79
CA PHE A 81 -6.08 4.88 -8.53
C PHE A 81 -5.77 3.75 -7.54
N LEU A 82 -5.88 4.04 -6.24
CA LEU A 82 -5.82 3.00 -5.21
C LEU A 82 -7.02 2.07 -5.36
N LYS A 83 -6.75 0.77 -5.48
CA LYS A 83 -7.81 -0.22 -5.57
C LYS A 83 -8.47 -0.34 -4.18
N LYS A 84 -9.67 0.22 -4.04
CA LYS A 84 -10.54 -0.02 -2.88
C LYS A 84 -11.22 -1.36 -3.09
N ASP A 85 -10.45 -2.44 -2.99
CA ASP A 85 -11.02 -3.75 -3.20
C ASP A 85 -11.79 -4.15 -1.94
N THR A 86 -13.11 -3.91 -2.00
CA THR A 86 -14.11 -4.30 -1.01
C THR A 86 -14.21 -5.81 -0.81
N GLU A 87 -13.58 -6.62 -1.67
CA GLU A 87 -13.50 -8.07 -1.52
C GLU A 87 -12.18 -8.53 -0.87
N THR A 88 -11.08 -7.79 -1.05
CA THR A 88 -9.86 -8.02 -0.25
C THR A 88 -10.10 -7.55 1.17
N ARG A 89 -10.08 -8.49 2.11
CA ARG A 89 -10.08 -8.22 3.55
C ARG A 89 -8.76 -7.65 4.05
N GLU A 90 -8.14 -6.78 3.27
CA GLU A 90 -6.85 -6.19 3.56
C GLU A 90 -6.93 -4.70 3.27
N THR A 91 -6.59 -3.87 4.27
CA THR A 91 -6.55 -2.42 4.13
C THR A 91 -5.14 -1.90 4.39
N PHE A 92 -4.73 -0.95 3.57
CA PHE A 92 -3.45 -0.25 3.68
C PHE A 92 -3.66 1.14 4.27
N PHE A 93 -2.94 1.45 5.36
CA PHE A 93 -2.86 2.80 5.90
C PHE A 93 -1.41 3.24 5.94
N GLN A 94 -1.13 4.39 5.33
CA GLN A 94 0.14 5.08 5.50
C GLN A 94 -0.10 6.32 6.36
N LEU A 95 0.79 6.49 7.33
CA LEU A 95 0.89 7.62 8.23
C LEU A 95 2.26 8.25 8.04
N ASP A 96 2.30 9.47 7.54
CA ASP A 96 3.53 10.26 7.41
C ASP A 96 3.63 11.23 8.58
N ARG A 97 4.85 11.45 9.09
CA ARG A 97 5.10 12.34 10.24
C ARG A 97 4.61 13.76 9.96
N ASP A 98 4.79 14.24 8.73
CA ASP A 98 4.45 15.60 8.31
C ASP A 98 2.96 15.79 7.96
N ASP A 99 2.19 14.71 7.81
CA ASP A 99 0.78 14.78 7.40
C ASP A 99 -0.18 14.91 8.60
N LEU A 100 0.35 14.96 9.83
CA LEU A 100 -0.44 14.98 11.07
C LEU A 100 -0.67 16.40 11.59
N GLU A 101 -1.94 16.71 11.91
CA GLU A 101 -2.30 17.99 12.55
C GLU A 101 -1.76 18.10 13.98
N GLU A 102 -1.67 16.98 14.69
CA GLU A 102 -1.12 16.89 16.04
C GLU A 102 0.35 16.41 15.99
N PRO A 103 1.34 17.27 16.34
CA PRO A 103 2.76 16.94 16.23
C PRO A 103 3.18 15.69 17.01
N ASP A 104 2.60 15.50 18.20
CA ASP A 104 2.97 14.41 19.12
C ASP A 104 2.29 13.08 18.78
N LEU A 105 1.30 13.08 17.87
CA LEU A 105 0.51 11.87 17.59
C LEU A 105 1.38 10.77 16.98
N PHE A 106 2.35 11.14 16.14
CA PHE A 106 3.27 10.18 15.54
C PHE A 106 4.11 9.46 16.61
N ASP A 107 4.67 10.21 17.55
CA ASP A 107 5.50 9.66 18.61
C ASP A 107 4.68 8.80 19.59
N ARG A 108 3.42 9.19 19.86
CA ARG A 108 2.48 8.35 20.63
C ARG A 108 2.17 7.03 19.95
N VAL A 109 2.05 7.02 18.61
CA VAL A 109 1.87 5.79 17.85
C VAL A 109 3.11 4.90 17.98
N LEU A 110 4.31 5.45 17.82
CA LEU A 110 5.57 4.71 17.99
C LEU A 110 5.73 4.12 19.40
N ASP A 111 5.42 4.88 20.44
CA ASP A 111 5.43 4.41 21.83
C ASP A 111 4.41 3.27 22.04
N THR A 112 3.21 3.41 21.48
CA THR A 112 2.17 2.37 21.54
C THR A 112 2.63 1.09 20.83
N LEU A 113 3.28 1.20 19.66
CA LEU A 113 3.81 0.05 18.93
C LEU A 113 4.94 -0.62 19.71
N SER A 114 5.86 0.16 20.27
CA SER A 114 6.97 -0.37 21.08
C SER A 114 6.45 -1.19 22.27
N LYS A 115 5.43 -0.67 22.96
CA LYS A 115 4.74 -1.38 24.05
C LYS A 115 4.02 -2.64 23.59
N ALA A 116 3.37 -2.60 22.43
CA ALA A 116 2.61 -3.72 21.89
C ALA A 116 3.52 -4.88 21.45
N PHE A 117 4.67 -4.60 20.86
CA PHE A 117 5.64 -5.61 20.42
C PHE A 117 6.64 -6.02 21.51
N GLY A 118 6.75 -5.25 22.59
CA GLY A 118 7.73 -5.50 23.65
C GLY A 118 9.17 -5.22 23.21
N GLU A 119 9.34 -4.41 22.16
CA GLU A 119 10.62 -4.07 21.54
C GLU A 119 10.72 -2.56 21.37
N THR A 120 11.93 -2.02 21.49
CA THR A 120 12.19 -0.60 21.19
C THR A 120 12.38 -0.42 19.69
N ILE A 121 11.68 0.54 19.10
CA ILE A 121 11.92 0.95 17.71
C ILE A 121 13.27 1.68 17.65
N PRO A 122 14.25 1.18 16.88
CA PRO A 122 15.54 1.87 16.70
C PRO A 122 15.35 3.22 16.03
N ASP A 123 16.14 4.22 16.44
CA ASP A 123 16.20 5.55 15.84
C ASP A 123 14.80 6.15 15.58
N ALA A 124 13.91 6.05 16.57
CA ALA A 124 12.48 6.39 16.47
C ALA A 124 12.23 7.83 15.98
N GLU A 125 13.13 8.75 16.34
CA GLU A 125 13.17 10.15 15.89
C GLU A 125 13.41 10.30 14.38
N GLU A 126 14.09 9.34 13.75
CA GLU A 126 14.36 9.36 12.31
C GLU A 126 13.23 8.75 11.49
N VAL A 127 12.27 8.06 12.12
CA VAL A 127 11.13 7.43 11.44
C VAL A 127 10.24 8.50 10.79
N GLN A 128 10.16 8.47 9.46
CA GLN A 128 9.40 9.44 8.66
C GLN A 128 7.98 8.98 8.32
N ASN A 129 7.76 7.68 8.22
CA ASN A 129 6.45 7.11 7.92
C ASN A 129 6.24 5.77 8.61
N ILE A 130 4.97 5.44 8.86
CA ILE A 130 4.51 4.16 9.36
C ILE A 130 3.48 3.62 8.37
N THR A 131 3.63 2.35 8.04
CA THR A 131 2.71 1.65 7.15
C THR A 131 2.01 0.53 7.92
N PHE A 132 0.69 0.60 8.00
CA PHE A 132 -0.15 -0.43 8.57
C PHE A 132 -0.85 -1.23 7.48
N MET A 133 -0.79 -2.55 7.63
CA MET A 133 -1.57 -3.48 6.83
C MET A 133 -2.48 -4.25 7.76
N LEU A 134 -3.77 -4.01 7.62
CA LEU A 134 -4.80 -4.63 8.44
C LEU A 134 -5.45 -5.73 7.63
N ARG A 135 -5.52 -6.94 8.19
CA ARG A 135 -6.23 -8.07 7.60
C ARG A 135 -7.44 -8.44 8.45
N TYR A 136 -8.61 -8.52 7.84
CA TYR A 136 -9.87 -8.89 8.49
C TYR A 136 -10.16 -10.39 8.31
N GLU A 137 -10.75 -11.03 9.33
CA GLU A 137 -11.17 -12.44 9.28
C GLU A 137 -12.39 -12.66 8.36
N ASP A 138 -12.51 -13.88 7.81
CA ASP A 138 -13.67 -14.29 7.00
C ASP A 138 -14.82 -14.80 7.88
N GLU A 139 -15.87 -13.99 8.07
CA GLU A 139 -17.08 -14.44 8.78
C GLU A 139 -17.82 -15.60 8.06
N ARG A 140 -17.38 -16.04 6.87
CA ARG A 140 -17.98 -17.16 6.13
C ARG A 140 -17.44 -18.55 6.51
N GLU A 141 -16.58 -18.65 7.53
CA GLU A 141 -16.09 -19.93 8.08
C GLU A 141 -16.62 -20.24 9.50
N LYS A 142 -17.74 -19.64 9.92
CA LYS A 142 -18.51 -20.10 11.09
C LYS A 142 -19.80 -20.79 10.69
#